data_AF-A0A1H3R6Y4-F1
#
_entry.id   AF-A0A1H3R6Y4-F1
#
_cell.length_a   1.000
_cell.length_b   1.000
_cell.length_c   1.000
_cell.angle_alpha   90.00
_cell.angle_beta   90.00
_cell.angle_gamma   90.00
#
_symmetry.space_group_name_H-M   'P 1'
#
loop_
_entity.id
_entity.type
_entity.pdbx_description
1 polymer ?
#
loop_
_entity_poly.entity_id
_entity_poly.type
_entity_poly.pdbx_seq_one_letter_code
_entity_poly.pdbx_strand_id
1 'polypeptide(L)'
;MLRPASSPLRRAVRAAVAGLGLLAAFGADAAALSAANAADRAALALRWAPVHYQDVDQTGSHALGGAADYLARYDFDGDLDARNNWDRAGQAAYPLAAHAYYSVVETATHWYITYLFFHPRDWTDSFFDTEHENDAEGVMFAIARDGSAYGTLKAAVTVAHTDFFSYVPAGSDWTGNAENVDGSLSFLTYLGAPHPVTAQEAKGHGLKAWPAYDIKGDGVVYYPSLTVAEVPSNPDDRDVKYKLIDIFETGGMWDQRNNPSLFAGYGSFAGDKSGGCGSGAIGCSVNAANAPWGWDDSNDGPGRGALATDPVGLTMNYFRIPEAVSGAYSYNPYR
;
A
#
# COMPACT_ATOMS: atom_id res chain seq x y z
N MET A 1 -28.90 37.47 -65.94
CA MET A 1 -30.31 37.13 -65.68
C MET A 1 -30.35 36.09 -64.56
N LEU A 2 -31.05 36.45 -63.47
CA LEU A 2 -31.78 35.60 -62.52
C LEU A 2 -31.05 34.45 -61.80
N ARG A 3 -30.86 34.63 -60.48
CA ARG A 3 -30.93 33.55 -59.48
C ARG A 3 -32.35 32.96 -59.45
N PRO A 4 -32.51 31.73 -58.95
CA PRO A 4 -33.06 31.62 -57.59
C PRO A 4 -32.31 30.64 -56.69
N ALA A 5 -32.56 30.83 -55.40
CA ALA A 5 -31.98 30.12 -54.26
C ALA A 5 -32.76 28.83 -53.93
N SER A 6 -32.08 27.89 -53.27
CA SER A 6 -32.71 27.05 -52.23
C SER A 6 -31.64 26.42 -51.33
N SER A 7 -31.68 26.81 -50.05
CA SER A 7 -31.00 26.21 -48.91
C SER A 7 -31.64 24.86 -48.56
N PRO A 8 -30.88 23.90 -47.99
CA PRO A 8 -31.44 22.98 -47.02
C PRO A 8 -31.08 23.40 -45.59
N LEU A 9 -32.10 23.36 -44.74
CA LEU A 9 -32.06 23.57 -43.30
C LEU A 9 -31.34 22.41 -42.58
N ARG A 10 -30.52 22.80 -41.60
CA ARG A 10 -30.45 22.33 -40.20
C ARG A 10 -30.54 20.83 -39.90
N ARG A 11 -29.50 20.34 -39.22
CA ARG A 11 -29.65 19.75 -37.88
C ARG A 11 -28.39 20.00 -37.06
N ALA A 12 -28.39 21.10 -36.31
CA ALA A 12 -27.47 21.29 -35.19
C ALA A 12 -27.95 20.36 -34.07
N VAL A 13 -27.16 19.34 -33.75
CA VAL A 13 -27.35 18.52 -32.55
C VAL A 13 -26.98 19.41 -31.37
N ARG A 14 -27.99 19.93 -30.67
CA ARG A 14 -27.81 20.48 -29.32
C ARG A 14 -27.61 19.29 -28.40
N ALA A 15 -26.36 19.01 -28.02
CA ALA A 15 -26.09 18.20 -26.85
C ALA A 15 -26.63 18.98 -25.65
N ALA A 16 -27.71 18.49 -25.05
CA ALA A 16 -28.18 18.95 -23.76
C ALA A 16 -27.15 18.48 -22.73
N VAL A 17 -26.27 19.38 -22.30
CA VAL A 17 -25.49 19.16 -21.08
C VAL A 17 -26.48 19.29 -19.93
N ALA A 18 -26.99 18.15 -19.46
CA ALA A 18 -27.63 18.07 -18.16
C ALA A 18 -26.53 18.23 -17.11
N GLY A 19 -26.22 19.48 -16.78
CA GLY A 19 -25.42 19.80 -15.61
C GLY A 19 -26.20 19.39 -14.37
N LEU A 20 -25.91 18.23 -13.82
CA LEU A 20 -26.17 17.97 -12.41
C LEU A 20 -25.15 18.80 -11.63
N GLY A 21 -25.51 20.04 -11.35
CA GLY A 21 -24.88 20.82 -10.29
C GLY A 21 -25.12 20.09 -8.98
N LEU A 22 -24.09 19.40 -8.48
CA LEU A 22 -24.05 19.01 -7.08
C LEU A 22 -23.88 20.32 -6.30
N LEU A 23 -25.01 20.84 -5.81
CA LEU A 23 -25.03 21.84 -4.77
C LEU A 23 -24.27 21.25 -3.58
N ALA A 24 -23.07 21.78 -3.32
CA ALA A 24 -22.33 21.51 -2.11
C ALA A 24 -23.17 21.97 -0.92
N ALA A 25 -23.83 21.01 -0.27
CA ALA A 25 -24.44 21.24 1.03
C ALA A 25 -23.29 21.26 2.06
N PHE A 26 -22.74 22.44 2.32
CA PHE A 26 -21.91 22.65 3.51
C PHE A 26 -22.85 22.69 4.72
N GLY A 27 -22.74 21.70 5.61
CA GLY A 27 -23.42 21.73 6.90
C GLY A 27 -23.98 20.40 7.38
N ALA A 28 -23.10 19.46 7.72
CA ALA A 28 -23.28 18.50 8.81
C ALA A 28 -21.86 18.02 9.15
N ASP A 29 -21.45 18.11 10.42
CA ASP A 29 -20.31 17.33 10.89
C ASP A 29 -20.60 15.87 10.57
N ALA A 30 -19.94 15.34 9.53
CA ALA A 30 -20.08 13.94 9.17
C ALA A 30 -19.58 13.13 10.38
N ALA A 31 -20.46 12.29 10.92
CA ALA A 31 -20.15 11.44 12.05
C ALA A 31 -18.89 10.62 11.77
N ALA A 32 -18.09 10.35 12.81
CA ALA A 32 -16.94 9.47 12.73
C ALA A 32 -17.33 8.12 12.11
N LEU A 33 -16.52 7.65 11.15
CA LEU A 33 -16.75 6.39 10.46
C LEU A 33 -16.54 5.18 11.40
N SER A 34 -17.06 4.00 11.04
CA SER A 34 -16.80 2.77 11.80
C SER A 34 -16.25 1.66 10.91
N ALA A 35 -15.18 1.02 11.37
CA ALA A 35 -14.57 -0.11 10.69
C ALA A 35 -15.47 -1.36 10.64
N ALA A 36 -16.54 -1.42 11.45
CA ALA A 36 -17.56 -2.44 11.32
C ALA A 36 -18.31 -2.39 9.98
N ASN A 37 -18.33 -1.25 9.30
CA ASN A 37 -18.92 -1.08 7.97
C ASN A 37 -17.83 -1.12 6.88
N ALA A 38 -18.03 -1.95 5.85
CA ALA A 38 -17.04 -2.11 4.77
C ALA A 38 -16.84 -0.84 3.92
N ALA A 39 -17.89 -0.07 3.67
CA ALA A 39 -17.80 1.18 2.91
C ALA A 39 -17.02 2.26 3.69
N ASP A 40 -17.23 2.31 5.00
CA ASP A 40 -16.50 3.19 5.91
C ASP A 40 -15.01 2.82 5.96
N ARG A 41 -14.67 1.51 6.00
CA ARG A 41 -13.28 1.06 5.88
C ARG A 41 -12.65 1.51 4.57
N ALA A 42 -13.34 1.36 3.44
CA ALA A 42 -12.83 1.80 2.14
C ALA A 42 -12.64 3.33 2.09
N ALA A 43 -13.54 4.10 2.70
CA ALA A 43 -13.41 5.55 2.78
C ALA A 43 -12.22 5.98 3.66
N LEU A 44 -12.04 5.35 4.84
CA LEU A 44 -10.88 5.56 5.71
C LEU A 44 -9.58 5.19 4.99
N ALA A 45 -9.56 4.04 4.33
CA ALA A 45 -8.41 3.56 3.57
C ALA A 45 -8.06 4.52 2.44
N LEU A 46 -9.03 4.98 1.63
CA LEU A 46 -8.74 5.95 0.57
C LEU A 46 -8.20 7.27 1.14
N ARG A 47 -8.81 7.79 2.21
CA ARG A 47 -8.45 9.10 2.80
C ARG A 47 -6.99 9.17 3.25
N TRP A 48 -6.48 8.08 3.82
CA TRP A 48 -5.15 8.02 4.42
C TRP A 48 -4.15 7.21 3.60
N ALA A 49 -4.56 6.60 2.49
CA ALA A 49 -3.67 5.84 1.63
C ALA A 49 -2.53 6.73 1.12
N PRO A 50 -1.27 6.26 1.16
CA PRO A 50 -0.16 7.11 0.79
C PRO A 50 -0.09 7.36 -0.71
N VAL A 51 0.40 8.52 -1.11
CA VAL A 51 1.03 8.64 -2.43
C VAL A 51 2.38 7.95 -2.33
N HIS A 52 2.64 6.97 -3.17
CA HIS A 52 3.73 6.04 -2.98
C HIS A 52 4.78 6.18 -4.09
N TYR A 53 6.02 6.46 -3.70
CA TYR A 53 7.16 6.67 -4.60
C TYR A 53 7.98 5.39 -4.64
N GLN A 54 8.03 4.73 -5.78
CA GLN A 54 8.82 3.52 -5.98
C GLN A 54 10.04 3.87 -6.82
N ASP A 55 11.23 3.69 -6.26
CA ASP A 55 12.45 3.71 -7.07
C ASP A 55 12.47 2.48 -7.98
N VAL A 56 12.99 2.62 -9.20
CA VAL A 56 12.99 1.52 -10.18
C VAL A 56 14.36 1.37 -10.79
N ASP A 57 14.85 0.14 -10.81
CA ASP A 57 16.13 -0.21 -11.40
C ASP A 57 15.93 -1.14 -12.61
N GLN A 58 16.54 -0.77 -13.74
CA GLN A 58 16.41 -1.51 -14.99
C GLN A 58 17.61 -2.43 -15.28
N THR A 59 18.63 -2.43 -14.42
CA THR A 59 19.89 -3.15 -14.67
C THR A 59 19.86 -4.56 -14.11
N GLY A 60 20.59 -5.46 -14.78
CA GLY A 60 20.62 -6.88 -14.41
C GLY A 60 19.54 -7.72 -15.09
N SER A 61 19.73 -9.04 -15.07
CA SER A 61 18.86 -9.99 -15.75
C SER A 61 17.50 -10.19 -15.07
N HIS A 62 17.37 -9.81 -13.80
CA HIS A 62 16.15 -10.01 -13.01
C HIS A 62 15.24 -8.77 -12.95
N ALA A 63 15.72 -7.61 -13.40
CA ALA A 63 15.00 -6.33 -13.40
C ALA A 63 13.72 -6.31 -14.26
N LEU A 64 13.62 -7.18 -15.27
CA LEU A 64 12.52 -7.17 -16.25
C LEU A 64 12.34 -5.80 -16.94
N GLY A 65 13.44 -5.07 -17.16
CA GLY A 65 13.40 -3.69 -17.66
C GLY A 65 12.74 -2.72 -16.69
N GLY A 66 12.86 -2.96 -15.38
CA GLY A 66 12.27 -2.17 -14.29
C GLY A 66 10.95 -2.72 -13.76
N ALA A 67 10.28 -3.61 -14.50
CA ALA A 67 8.98 -4.13 -14.08
C ALA A 67 9.06 -5.04 -12.83
N ALA A 68 10.24 -5.51 -12.44
CA ALA A 68 10.40 -6.30 -11.22
C ALA A 68 10.10 -5.49 -9.94
N ASP A 69 10.22 -4.15 -9.99
CA ASP A 69 9.92 -3.24 -8.89
C ASP A 69 8.47 -2.72 -8.90
N TYR A 70 7.60 -3.24 -9.79
CA TYR A 70 6.23 -2.75 -9.91
C TYR A 70 5.31 -3.38 -8.88
N LEU A 71 4.42 -2.55 -8.32
CA LEU A 71 3.33 -3.03 -7.49
C LEU A 71 2.45 -4.01 -8.26
N ALA A 72 2.13 -5.13 -7.64
CA ALA A 72 1.27 -6.15 -8.22
C ALA A 72 0.26 -6.67 -7.19
N ARG A 73 -0.70 -7.47 -7.66
CA ARG A 73 -1.44 -8.34 -6.75
C ARG A 73 -0.61 -9.57 -6.40
N TYR A 74 -0.86 -10.19 -5.24
CA TYR A 74 -0.21 -11.45 -4.89
C TYR A 74 -0.65 -12.63 -5.79
N ASP A 75 -1.79 -12.47 -6.47
CA ASP A 75 -2.42 -13.42 -7.41
C ASP A 75 -2.50 -12.81 -8.82
N PHE A 76 -1.49 -12.01 -9.22
CA PHE A 76 -1.52 -11.25 -10.49
C PHE A 76 -1.62 -12.13 -11.74
N ASP A 77 -1.20 -13.39 -11.65
CA ASP A 77 -1.29 -14.38 -12.72
C ASP A 77 -2.60 -15.19 -12.70
N GLY A 78 -3.47 -14.93 -11.72
CA GLY A 78 -4.81 -15.50 -11.58
C GLY A 78 -4.86 -16.80 -10.80
N ASP A 79 -3.78 -17.24 -10.17
CA ASP A 79 -3.78 -18.38 -9.25
C ASP A 79 -3.43 -17.98 -7.79
N LEU A 80 -3.37 -18.95 -6.88
CA LEU A 80 -3.05 -18.74 -5.46
C LEU A 80 -1.78 -19.51 -5.08
N ASP A 81 -0.84 -19.65 -6.01
CA ASP A 81 0.44 -20.32 -5.85
C ASP A 81 1.58 -19.31 -5.86
N ALA A 82 1.91 -18.78 -4.68
CA ALA A 82 2.96 -17.78 -4.54
C ALA A 82 4.38 -18.31 -4.85
N ARG A 83 4.53 -19.62 -5.11
CA ARG A 83 5.80 -20.25 -5.53
C ARG A 83 6.13 -20.11 -7.00
N ASN A 84 5.26 -19.47 -7.79
CA ASN A 84 5.50 -19.25 -9.21
C ASN A 84 5.49 -17.76 -9.59
N ASN A 85 5.27 -16.86 -8.63
CA ASN A 85 5.17 -15.43 -8.87
C ASN A 85 6.44 -14.88 -9.52
N TRP A 86 7.62 -15.38 -9.12
CA TRP A 86 8.88 -15.01 -9.75
C TRP A 86 8.90 -15.41 -11.23
N ASP A 87 8.52 -16.65 -11.56
CA ASP A 87 8.48 -17.19 -12.93
C ASP A 87 7.50 -16.43 -13.83
N ARG A 88 6.41 -15.93 -13.22
CA ARG A 88 5.26 -15.34 -13.91
C ARG A 88 5.43 -13.85 -14.18
N ALA A 89 6.17 -13.12 -13.36
CA ALA A 89 6.27 -11.66 -13.40
C ALA A 89 6.71 -11.08 -14.76
N GLY A 90 7.56 -11.80 -15.51
CA GLY A 90 8.04 -11.36 -16.82
C GLY A 90 7.17 -11.78 -18.01
N GLN A 91 6.05 -12.47 -17.78
CA GLN A 91 5.21 -13.02 -18.84
C GLN A 91 4.16 -11.98 -19.26
N ALA A 92 4.13 -11.64 -20.55
CA ALA A 92 3.19 -10.64 -21.09
C ALA A 92 1.69 -10.98 -20.87
N ALA A 93 1.36 -12.23 -20.54
CA ALA A 93 0.01 -12.65 -20.18
C ALA A 93 -0.46 -12.13 -18.81
N TYR A 94 0.48 -11.74 -17.94
CA TYR A 94 0.24 -11.37 -16.54
C TYR A 94 0.81 -9.99 -16.25
N PRO A 95 0.22 -8.92 -16.81
CA PRO A 95 0.70 -7.57 -16.59
C PRO A 95 0.55 -7.17 -15.11
N LEU A 96 1.59 -6.54 -14.55
CA LEU A 96 1.65 -6.12 -13.15
C LEU A 96 0.84 -4.83 -12.94
N ALA A 97 -0.49 -4.98 -12.88
CA ALA A 97 -1.38 -3.87 -12.56
C ALA A 97 -1.29 -3.54 -11.07
N ALA A 98 -1.09 -2.27 -10.75
CA ALA A 98 -0.80 -1.78 -9.41
C ALA A 98 -1.99 -1.98 -8.46
N HIS A 99 -1.74 -2.71 -7.39
CA HIS A 99 -2.66 -2.89 -6.28
C HIS A 99 -1.93 -2.72 -4.95
N ALA A 100 -2.65 -2.23 -3.96
CA ALA A 100 -2.19 -2.25 -2.58
C ALA A 100 -3.31 -2.82 -1.70
N TYR A 101 -2.92 -3.55 -0.67
CA TYR A 101 -3.84 -4.17 0.27
C TYR A 101 -3.96 -3.30 1.50
N TYR A 102 -5.14 -3.23 2.11
CA TYR A 102 -5.32 -2.53 3.37
C TYR A 102 -6.11 -3.34 4.39
N SER A 103 -5.86 -3.07 5.66
CA SER A 103 -6.71 -3.52 6.78
C SER A 103 -6.98 -2.37 7.72
N VAL A 104 -8.19 -2.31 8.28
CA VAL A 104 -8.56 -1.33 9.31
C VAL A 104 -8.91 -2.06 10.61
N VAL A 105 -8.29 -1.62 11.71
CA VAL A 105 -8.60 -2.02 13.09
C VAL A 105 -9.12 -0.78 13.84
N GLU A 106 -10.12 -0.95 14.69
CA GLU A 106 -10.78 0.16 15.40
C GLU A 106 -10.81 -0.07 16.91
N THR A 107 -10.55 1.00 17.65
CA THR A 107 -10.83 1.15 19.08
C THR A 107 -11.71 2.38 19.31
N ALA A 108 -12.13 2.60 20.56
CA ALA A 108 -12.88 3.81 20.91
C ALA A 108 -12.10 5.11 20.65
N THR A 109 -10.76 5.08 20.60
CA THR A 109 -9.94 6.30 20.45
C THR A 109 -9.13 6.37 19.17
N HIS A 110 -8.90 5.26 18.48
CA HIS A 110 -8.08 5.23 17.27
C HIS A 110 -8.64 4.29 16.19
N TRP A 111 -8.34 4.62 14.94
CA TRP A 111 -8.24 3.63 13.88
C TRP A 111 -6.77 3.34 13.61
N TYR A 112 -6.47 2.09 13.26
CA TYR A 112 -5.18 1.68 12.76
C TYR A 112 -5.38 1.15 11.35
N ILE A 113 -4.69 1.75 10.38
CA ILE A 113 -4.81 1.37 8.98
C ILE A 113 -3.46 0.86 8.52
N THR A 114 -3.39 -0.40 8.14
CA THR A 114 -2.20 -1.01 7.57
C THR A 114 -2.34 -1.07 6.06
N TYR A 115 -1.31 -0.69 5.32
CA TYR A 115 -1.18 -0.87 3.88
C TYR A 115 -0.03 -1.83 3.58
N LEU A 116 -0.23 -2.71 2.61
CA LEU A 116 0.78 -3.63 2.07
C LEU A 116 0.95 -3.38 0.58
N PHE A 117 2.21 -3.29 0.17
CA PHE A 117 2.69 -3.18 -1.20
C PHE A 117 3.43 -4.46 -1.55
N PHE A 118 2.98 -5.14 -2.61
CA PHE A 118 3.48 -6.45 -3.00
C PHE A 118 4.25 -6.36 -4.31
N HIS A 119 5.41 -7.02 -4.36
CA HIS A 119 6.21 -7.21 -5.56
C HIS A 119 6.41 -8.71 -5.80
N PRO A 120 6.38 -9.20 -7.06
CA PRO A 120 6.58 -10.64 -7.31
C PRO A 120 8.00 -11.14 -7.02
N ARG A 121 8.98 -10.24 -6.88
CA ARG A 121 10.41 -10.55 -6.72
C ARG A 121 11.02 -9.59 -5.71
N ASP A 122 11.81 -10.08 -4.76
CA ASP A 122 12.92 -9.33 -4.16
C ASP A 122 14.19 -9.77 -4.91
N TRP A 123 14.75 -8.86 -5.69
CA TRP A 123 15.77 -9.19 -6.67
C TRP A 123 17.00 -8.30 -6.50
N THR A 124 18.13 -8.70 -7.08
CA THR A 124 19.34 -7.88 -7.09
C THR A 124 20.14 -8.07 -8.38
N ASP A 125 20.98 -7.10 -8.70
CA ASP A 125 22.02 -7.22 -9.74
C ASP A 125 23.44 -7.28 -9.14
N SER A 126 23.53 -7.41 -7.82
CA SER A 126 24.76 -7.57 -7.06
C SER A 126 24.99 -9.04 -6.71
N PHE A 127 26.19 -9.54 -7.02
CA PHE A 127 26.60 -10.89 -6.63
C PHE A 127 26.79 -11.06 -5.12
N PHE A 128 26.75 -9.97 -4.33
CA PHE A 128 26.98 -10.00 -2.88
C PHE A 128 25.70 -9.99 -2.05
N ASP A 129 24.53 -9.87 -2.68
CA ASP A 129 23.24 -9.82 -2.00
C ASP A 129 22.45 -11.11 -2.20
N THR A 130 21.29 -11.20 -1.55
CA THR A 130 20.35 -12.32 -1.68
C THR A 130 19.08 -11.87 -2.39
N GLU A 131 18.35 -12.85 -2.91
CA GLU A 131 17.03 -12.65 -3.53
C GLU A 131 15.99 -13.53 -2.84
N HIS A 132 14.71 -13.23 -3.05
CA HIS A 132 13.64 -14.17 -2.75
C HIS A 132 12.40 -13.96 -3.60
N GLU A 133 11.64 -15.03 -3.75
CA GLU A 133 10.33 -14.99 -4.39
C GLU A 133 9.30 -14.31 -3.49
N ASN A 134 8.49 -13.47 -4.14
CA ASN A 134 7.59 -12.51 -3.52
C ASN A 134 8.35 -11.48 -2.69
N ASP A 135 7.73 -10.33 -2.51
CA ASP A 135 8.13 -9.36 -1.52
C ASP A 135 6.91 -8.55 -1.09
N ALA A 136 6.86 -8.19 0.18
CA ALA A 136 5.71 -7.54 0.76
C ALA A 136 6.13 -6.66 1.93
N GLU A 137 6.01 -5.37 1.72
CA GLU A 137 6.38 -4.32 2.66
C GLU A 137 5.22 -3.37 2.86
N GLY A 138 5.30 -2.47 3.84
CA GLY A 138 4.12 -1.68 4.15
C GLY A 138 4.27 -0.64 5.24
N VAL A 139 3.11 -0.10 5.62
CA VAL A 139 3.00 0.93 6.66
C VAL A 139 1.72 0.75 7.46
N MET A 140 1.81 0.88 8.79
CA MET A 140 0.67 1.08 9.67
C MET A 140 0.57 2.54 10.07
N PHE A 141 -0.61 3.14 9.90
CA PHE A 141 -0.95 4.47 10.39
C PHE A 141 -1.83 4.39 11.62
N ALA A 142 -1.48 5.18 12.65
CA ALA A 142 -2.32 5.42 13.82
C ALA A 142 -3.11 6.73 13.64
N ILE A 143 -4.44 6.63 13.57
CA ILE A 143 -5.35 7.75 13.36
C ILE A 143 -6.14 8.00 14.64
N ALA A 144 -5.91 9.12 15.31
CA ALA A 144 -6.73 9.52 16.46
C ALA A 144 -8.13 9.90 16.01
N ARG A 145 -9.13 9.37 16.70
CA ARG A 145 -10.54 9.71 16.51
C ARG A 145 -10.83 11.00 17.27
N ASP A 146 -10.92 12.10 16.54
CA ASP A 146 -11.19 13.45 17.07
C ASP A 146 -12.66 13.88 16.95
N GLY A 147 -13.54 12.95 16.54
CA GLY A 147 -14.96 13.19 16.29
C GLY A 147 -15.28 13.56 14.84
N SER A 148 -14.28 13.90 14.02
CA SER A 148 -14.46 14.06 12.57
C SER A 148 -14.60 12.70 11.86
N ALA A 149 -15.10 12.73 10.62
CA ALA A 149 -15.26 11.54 9.79
C ALA A 149 -13.96 10.72 9.63
N TYR A 150 -12.83 11.40 9.53
CA TYR A 150 -11.55 10.79 9.16
C TYR A 150 -10.48 10.85 10.25
N GLY A 151 -10.73 11.55 11.35
CA GLY A 151 -9.77 11.72 12.43
C GLY A 151 -8.53 12.52 12.02
N THR A 152 -7.49 12.35 12.82
CA THR A 152 -6.18 12.98 12.62
C THR A 152 -5.10 11.90 12.61
N LEU A 153 -4.30 11.82 11.55
CA LEU A 153 -3.12 10.96 11.50
C LEU A 153 -2.08 11.43 12.53
N LYS A 154 -1.66 10.55 13.43
CA LYS A 154 -0.75 10.85 14.55
C LYS A 154 0.64 10.25 14.39
N ALA A 155 0.72 9.07 13.79
CA ALA A 155 1.97 8.36 13.60
C ALA A 155 1.90 7.33 12.46
N ALA A 156 3.07 6.90 12.01
CA ALA A 156 3.26 5.79 11.10
C ALA A 156 4.38 4.86 11.60
N VAL A 157 4.26 3.57 11.30
CA VAL A 157 5.33 2.59 11.42
C VAL A 157 5.45 1.88 10.08
N THR A 158 6.59 2.03 9.40
CA THR A 158 6.87 1.39 8.12
C THR A 158 7.72 0.14 8.31
N VAL A 159 7.67 -0.77 7.34
CA VAL A 159 8.49 -1.97 7.29
C VAL A 159 9.52 -1.82 6.19
N ALA A 160 10.79 -2.03 6.51
CA ALA A 160 11.84 -2.14 5.52
C ALA A 160 12.72 -3.34 5.86
N HIS A 161 12.65 -4.37 5.03
CA HIS A 161 13.30 -5.64 5.20
C HIS A 161 12.80 -6.34 6.48
N THR A 162 13.61 -6.33 7.54
CA THR A 162 13.32 -7.01 8.81
C THR A 162 13.16 -6.06 10.00
N ASP A 163 13.09 -4.75 9.73
CA ASP A 163 13.09 -3.70 10.74
C ASP A 163 11.91 -2.75 10.54
N PHE A 164 11.41 -2.20 11.64
CA PHE A 164 10.38 -1.17 11.61
C PHE A 164 10.98 0.23 11.81
N PHE A 165 10.36 1.22 11.16
CA PHE A 165 10.76 2.62 11.28
C PHE A 165 9.55 3.49 11.60
N SER A 166 9.71 4.39 12.57
CA SER A 166 8.61 5.12 13.17
C SER A 166 8.65 6.61 12.83
N TYR A 167 7.49 7.16 12.49
CA TYR A 167 7.37 8.53 11.99
C TYR A 167 6.17 9.24 12.61
N VAL A 168 6.28 10.57 12.75
CA VAL A 168 5.16 11.42 13.19
C VAL A 168 4.98 12.61 12.25
N PRO A 169 3.78 13.19 12.08
CA PRO A 169 3.62 14.45 11.36
C PRO A 169 4.48 15.57 11.94
N ALA A 170 4.90 16.51 11.10
CA ALA A 170 5.59 17.71 11.57
C ALA A 170 4.74 18.46 12.60
N GLY A 171 5.33 18.77 13.76
CA GLY A 171 4.61 19.42 14.87
C GLY A 171 3.71 18.50 15.69
N SER A 172 3.80 17.18 15.51
CA SER A 172 3.13 16.21 16.39
C SER A 172 3.57 16.38 17.85
N ASP A 173 2.63 16.11 18.76
CA ASP A 173 2.84 16.01 20.20
C ASP A 173 3.22 14.59 20.66
N TRP A 174 3.22 13.63 19.74
CA TRP A 174 3.75 12.28 19.98
C TRP A 174 5.28 12.28 19.84
N THR A 175 5.94 11.57 20.75
CA THR A 175 7.39 11.37 20.73
C THR A 175 7.74 9.89 20.82
N GLY A 176 9.01 9.53 20.71
CA GLY A 176 9.46 8.16 20.96
C GLY A 176 9.16 7.70 22.39
N ASN A 177 9.01 6.39 22.58
CA ASN A 177 8.88 5.72 23.87
C ASN A 177 9.96 4.66 24.08
N ALA A 178 9.67 3.38 23.86
CA ALA A 178 10.69 2.33 23.88
C ALA A 178 11.63 2.49 22.68
N GLU A 179 11.06 2.89 21.53
CA GLU A 179 11.77 3.20 20.31
C GLU A 179 11.90 4.72 20.07
N ASN A 180 12.87 5.09 19.23
CA ASN A 180 13.02 6.47 18.76
C ASN A 180 12.09 6.74 17.57
N VAL A 181 11.75 8.02 17.37
CA VAL A 181 11.11 8.49 16.13
C VAL A 181 12.18 8.73 15.08
N ASP A 182 12.13 7.98 13.98
CA ASP A 182 13.11 8.00 12.89
C ASP A 182 12.98 9.22 11.99
N GLY A 183 11.79 9.83 11.93
CA GLY A 183 11.60 11.05 11.15
C GLY A 183 10.19 11.61 11.15
N SER A 184 9.95 12.51 10.20
CA SER A 184 8.65 13.15 10.02
C SER A 184 7.90 12.64 8.80
N LEU A 185 6.57 12.59 8.88
CA LEU A 185 5.71 12.37 7.72
C LEU A 185 5.64 13.62 6.83
N SER A 186 5.74 13.38 5.54
CA SER A 186 5.49 14.34 4.48
C SER A 186 4.10 14.12 3.87
N PHE A 187 3.55 15.15 3.24
CA PHE A 187 2.20 15.11 2.68
C PHE A 187 2.15 15.74 1.29
N LEU A 188 1.34 15.15 0.42
CA LEU A 188 0.98 15.71 -0.88
C LEU A 188 -0.55 15.84 -0.97
N THR A 189 -1.03 16.88 -1.63
CA THR A 189 -2.48 17.05 -1.84
C THR A 189 -2.94 16.21 -3.03
N TYR A 190 -3.84 15.27 -2.78
CA TYR A 190 -4.48 14.43 -3.79
C TYR A 190 -5.97 14.28 -3.46
N LEU A 191 -6.83 14.26 -4.49
CA LEU A 191 -8.30 14.27 -4.33
C LEU A 191 -8.84 15.36 -3.36
N GLY A 192 -8.14 16.50 -3.30
CA GLY A 192 -8.53 17.63 -2.46
C GLY A 192 -8.19 17.49 -0.96
N ALA A 193 -7.42 16.48 -0.56
CA ALA A 193 -7.02 16.24 0.82
C ALA A 193 -5.50 15.93 0.93
N PRO A 194 -4.88 16.11 2.11
CA PRO A 194 -3.48 15.72 2.31
C PRO A 194 -3.36 14.20 2.48
N HIS A 195 -2.56 13.57 1.64
CA HIS A 195 -2.17 12.15 1.73
C HIS A 195 -0.72 12.05 2.21
N PRO A 196 -0.38 11.12 3.13
CA PRO A 196 1.01 10.88 3.50
C PRO A 196 1.81 10.40 2.27
N VAL A 197 3.12 10.63 2.26
CA VAL A 197 4.00 10.16 1.18
C VAL A 197 4.96 9.10 1.71
N THR A 198 4.97 7.95 1.06
CA THR A 198 5.92 6.85 1.33
C THR A 198 6.85 6.70 0.15
N ALA A 199 8.06 6.19 0.40
CA ALA A 199 9.02 5.83 -0.63
C ALA A 199 9.58 4.43 -0.39
N GLN A 200 9.89 3.73 -1.48
CA GLN A 200 10.35 2.36 -1.47
C GLN A 200 11.55 2.20 -2.39
N GLU A 201 12.57 1.47 -1.92
CA GLU A 201 13.79 1.20 -2.69
C GLU A 201 13.47 0.32 -3.92
N ALA A 202 14.27 0.40 -4.97
CA ALA A 202 14.29 -0.65 -5.99
C ALA A 202 14.86 -1.95 -5.36
N LYS A 203 14.66 -3.09 -6.02
CA LYS A 203 15.32 -4.37 -5.72
C LYS A 203 14.82 -5.08 -4.47
N GLY A 204 15.27 -4.65 -3.29
CA GLY A 204 14.88 -5.25 -2.01
C GLY A 204 13.69 -4.55 -1.35
N HIS A 205 13.13 -3.53 -2.02
CA HIS A 205 11.89 -2.85 -1.68
C HIS A 205 11.65 -2.42 -0.22
N GLY A 206 12.68 -2.11 0.56
CA GLY A 206 12.46 -1.53 1.89
C GLY A 206 11.58 -0.26 1.80
N LEU A 207 10.54 -0.16 2.64
CA LEU A 207 9.59 0.96 2.61
C LEU A 207 9.78 1.90 3.80
N LYS A 208 9.89 3.20 3.51
CA LYS A 208 9.99 4.27 4.52
C LYS A 208 9.09 5.46 4.20
N ALA A 209 8.93 6.37 5.15
CA ALA A 209 8.32 7.66 4.87
C ALA A 209 9.26 8.49 3.97
N TRP A 210 8.72 9.14 2.93
CA TRP A 210 9.52 10.06 2.11
C TRP A 210 9.91 11.29 2.94
N PRO A 211 11.16 11.80 2.88
CA PRO A 211 12.24 11.44 1.94
C PRO A 211 13.34 10.53 2.52
N ALA A 212 13.04 9.67 3.51
CA ALA A 212 14.05 8.75 4.04
C ALA A 212 14.56 7.78 2.95
N TYR A 213 13.65 7.39 2.05
CA TYR A 213 13.97 6.94 0.70
C TYR A 213 13.43 7.93 -0.32
N ASP A 214 13.98 7.84 -1.53
CA ASP A 214 13.58 8.66 -2.66
C ASP A 214 13.92 7.93 -3.96
N ILE A 215 13.29 8.38 -5.04
CA ILE A 215 13.56 7.94 -6.40
C ILE A 215 14.96 8.40 -6.83
N LYS A 216 15.76 7.50 -7.41
CA LYS A 216 17.13 7.75 -7.86
C LYS A 216 17.27 7.44 -9.34
N GLY A 217 16.80 8.37 -10.18
CA GLY A 217 16.77 8.19 -11.62
C GLY A 217 15.35 7.84 -12.05
N ASP A 218 15.15 6.61 -12.50
CA ASP A 218 13.84 6.11 -12.90
C ASP A 218 13.00 5.76 -11.65
N GLY A 219 11.69 5.64 -11.83
CA GLY A 219 10.79 5.27 -10.74
C GLY A 219 9.32 5.53 -11.07
N VAL A 220 8.43 5.01 -10.24
CA VAL A 220 6.99 5.14 -10.43
C VAL A 220 6.38 5.91 -9.26
N VAL A 221 5.41 6.79 -9.56
CA VAL A 221 4.61 7.45 -8.51
C VAL A 221 3.18 6.95 -8.58
N TYR A 222 2.78 6.30 -7.51
CA TYR A 222 1.52 5.60 -7.36
C TYR A 222 0.53 6.44 -6.54
N TYR A 223 -0.68 6.60 -7.05
CA TYR A 223 -1.79 7.33 -6.43
C TYR A 223 -2.95 6.39 -6.08
N PRO A 224 -3.54 6.48 -4.88
CA PRO A 224 -4.58 5.54 -4.47
C PRO A 224 -5.86 5.71 -5.28
N SER A 225 -6.55 4.59 -5.50
CA SER A 225 -7.86 4.51 -6.11
C SER A 225 -8.68 3.37 -5.50
N LEU A 226 -10.00 3.54 -5.42
CA LEU A 226 -10.90 2.44 -5.05
C LEU A 226 -11.30 1.56 -6.24
N THR A 227 -11.06 2.02 -7.47
CA THR A 227 -11.68 1.42 -8.67
C THR A 227 -10.72 1.14 -9.80
N VAL A 228 -9.56 1.80 -9.83
CA VAL A 228 -8.62 1.75 -10.96
C VAL A 228 -7.29 1.17 -10.50
N ALA A 229 -6.84 0.15 -11.23
CA ALA A 229 -5.48 -0.38 -11.17
C ALA A 229 -4.85 -0.17 -12.55
N GLU A 230 -3.69 0.46 -12.58
CA GLU A 230 -2.94 0.73 -13.81
C GLU A 230 -1.63 -0.06 -13.81
N VAL A 231 -1.19 -0.45 -14.99
CA VAL A 231 0.16 -0.97 -15.20
C VAL A 231 1.02 0.24 -15.57
N PRO A 232 2.18 0.48 -14.92
CA PRO A 232 3.07 1.56 -15.32
C PRO A 232 3.39 1.46 -16.82
N SER A 233 3.29 2.58 -17.52
CA SER A 233 3.53 2.61 -18.97
C SER A 233 5.01 2.50 -19.32
N ASN A 234 5.88 2.85 -18.38
CA ASN A 234 7.33 2.78 -18.46
C ASN A 234 7.96 2.86 -17.04
N PRO A 235 9.26 2.57 -16.88
CA PRO A 235 9.97 2.61 -15.59
C PRO A 235 10.01 3.97 -14.88
N ASP A 236 9.71 5.07 -15.58
CA ASP A 236 9.70 6.44 -15.05
C ASP A 236 8.26 7.03 -14.98
N ASP A 237 7.23 6.17 -14.89
CA ASP A 237 5.83 6.62 -14.91
C ASP A 237 5.40 7.28 -13.58
N ARG A 238 5.29 8.60 -13.57
CA ARG A 238 5.00 9.39 -12.35
C ARG A 238 3.50 9.65 -12.11
N ASP A 239 2.59 8.97 -12.80
CA ASP A 239 1.15 9.07 -12.56
C ASP A 239 0.44 7.74 -12.81
N VAL A 240 0.58 6.81 -11.84
CA VAL A 240 -0.04 5.49 -11.90
C VAL A 240 -1.05 5.34 -10.78
N LYS A 241 -2.26 4.84 -11.08
CA LYS A 241 -3.27 4.51 -10.06
C LYS A 241 -3.07 3.10 -9.54
N TYR A 242 -2.99 2.96 -8.22
CA TYR A 242 -3.06 1.66 -7.56
C TYR A 242 -4.44 1.45 -6.93
N LYS A 243 -5.01 0.26 -7.12
CA LYS A 243 -6.30 -0.08 -6.54
C LYS A 243 -6.12 -0.62 -5.11
N LEU A 244 -6.88 -0.05 -4.18
CA LEU A 244 -6.98 -0.52 -2.81
C LEU A 244 -7.88 -1.76 -2.71
N ILE A 245 -7.39 -2.81 -2.05
CA ILE A 245 -8.12 -4.06 -1.76
C ILE A 245 -8.17 -4.28 -0.24
N ASP A 246 -9.36 -4.53 0.32
CA ASP A 246 -9.50 -4.92 1.72
C ASP A 246 -8.93 -6.34 1.90
N ILE A 247 -7.95 -6.51 2.78
CA ILE A 247 -7.36 -7.81 3.13
C ILE A 247 -8.44 -8.82 3.58
N PHE A 248 -9.54 -8.32 4.15
CA PHE A 248 -10.68 -9.09 4.63
C PHE A 248 -11.86 -9.15 3.68
N GLU A 249 -11.73 -8.69 2.43
CA GLU A 249 -12.78 -8.97 1.46
C GLU A 249 -13.00 -10.49 1.33
N THR A 250 -14.24 -10.91 1.05
CA THR A 250 -14.58 -12.34 1.03
C THR A 250 -13.73 -13.09 0.02
N GLY A 251 -13.06 -14.15 0.48
CA GLY A 251 -12.12 -14.94 -0.33
C GLY A 251 -10.75 -14.27 -0.54
N GLY A 252 -10.54 -13.09 0.04
CA GLY A 252 -9.31 -12.30 -0.03
C GLY A 252 -8.18 -12.88 0.81
N MET A 253 -7.12 -12.08 0.96
CA MET A 253 -5.83 -12.56 1.47
C MET A 253 -5.92 -13.22 2.86
N TRP A 254 -6.70 -12.65 3.78
CA TRP A 254 -6.85 -13.23 5.12
C TRP A 254 -7.62 -14.55 5.11
N ASP A 255 -8.64 -14.70 4.27
CA ASP A 255 -9.37 -15.97 4.12
C ASP A 255 -8.45 -17.08 3.58
N GLN A 256 -7.46 -16.70 2.77
CA GLN A 256 -6.44 -17.61 2.23
C GLN A 256 -5.26 -17.88 3.18
N ARG A 257 -5.21 -17.33 4.39
CA ARG A 257 -4.05 -17.43 5.31
C ARG A 257 -3.57 -18.85 5.64
N ASN A 258 -4.43 -19.86 5.45
CA ASN A 258 -4.13 -21.27 5.67
C ASN A 258 -3.98 -22.08 4.36
N ASN A 259 -4.00 -21.42 3.20
CA ASN A 259 -3.76 -22.04 1.90
C ASN A 259 -2.25 -22.31 1.75
N PRO A 260 -1.80 -23.57 1.70
CA PRO A 260 -0.38 -23.91 1.68
C PRO A 260 0.33 -23.57 0.35
N SER A 261 -0.44 -23.34 -0.72
CA SER A 261 0.10 -22.84 -2.00
C SER A 261 0.44 -21.35 -1.91
N LEU A 262 -0.29 -20.58 -1.11
CA LEU A 262 -0.07 -19.14 -0.95
C LEU A 262 0.83 -18.82 0.25
N PHE A 263 0.68 -19.54 1.36
CA PHE A 263 1.41 -19.30 2.61
C PHE A 263 2.13 -20.56 3.07
N ALA A 264 3.44 -20.49 3.30
CA ALA A 264 4.23 -21.59 3.84
C ALA A 264 4.13 -21.71 5.37
N GLY A 265 3.70 -20.64 6.04
CA GLY A 265 3.50 -20.58 7.47
C GLY A 265 2.68 -19.36 7.87
N TYR A 266 2.46 -19.16 9.16
CA TYR A 266 1.66 -18.04 9.65
C TYR A 266 2.30 -16.69 9.25
N GLY A 267 1.68 -16.04 8.28
CA GLY A 267 2.12 -14.75 7.74
C GLY A 267 3.34 -14.81 6.84
N SER A 268 3.85 -15.99 6.47
CA SER A 268 4.95 -16.14 5.51
C SER A 268 4.40 -16.61 4.17
N PHE A 269 4.57 -15.80 3.13
CA PHE A 269 4.24 -16.23 1.77
C PHE A 269 5.05 -17.47 1.41
N ALA A 270 4.42 -18.36 0.66
CA ALA A 270 5.13 -19.47 0.06
C ALA A 270 6.00 -18.96 -1.08
N GLY A 271 7.29 -19.31 -1.09
CA GLY A 271 8.20 -18.94 -2.16
C GLY A 271 9.31 -19.98 -2.27
N ASP A 272 9.76 -20.25 -3.49
CA ASP A 272 10.83 -21.19 -3.75
C ASP A 272 12.01 -20.56 -4.53
N LYS A 273 12.72 -21.33 -5.36
CA LYS A 273 13.90 -20.89 -6.11
C LYS A 273 13.73 -21.07 -7.62
N SER A 274 12.51 -21.24 -8.11
CA SER A 274 12.20 -21.34 -9.53
C SER A 274 12.43 -20.00 -10.25
N GLY A 275 12.21 -20.00 -11.57
CA GLY A 275 12.32 -18.80 -12.39
C GLY A 275 13.72 -18.14 -12.45
N GLY A 276 14.75 -18.81 -11.94
CA GLY A 276 16.12 -18.29 -11.90
C GLY A 276 16.46 -17.49 -10.65
N CYS A 277 15.62 -17.48 -9.61
CA CYS A 277 15.93 -16.80 -8.35
C CYS A 277 17.29 -17.25 -7.78
N GLY A 278 18.12 -16.27 -7.41
CA GLY A 278 19.49 -16.46 -6.93
C GLY A 278 20.52 -16.63 -8.05
N SER A 279 20.13 -16.68 -9.32
CA SER A 279 21.05 -16.80 -10.45
C SER A 279 21.75 -15.46 -10.71
N GLY A 280 22.90 -15.26 -10.08
CA GLY A 280 23.66 -14.01 -10.18
C GLY A 280 23.80 -13.26 -8.85
N ALA A 281 23.21 -13.81 -7.77
CA ALA A 281 23.31 -13.36 -6.38
C ALA A 281 24.03 -14.42 -5.51
N ILE A 282 24.25 -14.15 -4.22
CA ILE A 282 24.80 -15.15 -3.27
C ILE A 282 23.85 -16.34 -3.12
N GLY A 283 22.54 -16.10 -3.23
CA GLY A 283 21.54 -17.14 -3.25
C GLY A 283 20.12 -16.61 -3.20
N CYS A 284 19.18 -17.55 -3.27
CA CYS A 284 17.75 -17.29 -3.12
C CYS A 284 17.25 -17.90 -1.80
N SER A 285 16.63 -17.08 -0.96
CA SER A 285 15.96 -17.49 0.27
C SER A 285 14.55 -18.00 -0.06
N VAL A 286 14.07 -19.00 0.69
CA VAL A 286 12.73 -19.59 0.50
C VAL A 286 11.77 -19.08 1.57
N ASN A 287 10.53 -18.80 1.18
CA ASN A 287 9.45 -18.34 2.08
C ASN A 287 9.84 -17.12 2.95
N ALA A 288 10.56 -16.15 2.35
CA ALA A 288 11.12 -15.01 3.09
C ALA A 288 10.13 -13.84 3.24
N ALA A 289 9.31 -13.58 2.22
CA ALA A 289 8.32 -12.51 2.23
C ALA A 289 7.20 -12.77 3.25
N ASN A 290 6.71 -11.69 3.88
CA ASN A 290 5.71 -11.77 4.93
C ASN A 290 4.48 -10.89 4.63
N ALA A 291 3.30 -11.39 4.98
CA ALA A 291 2.08 -10.58 5.05
C ALA A 291 2.06 -9.77 6.37
N PRO A 292 1.11 -8.84 6.58
CA PRO A 292 1.16 -7.92 7.72
C PRO A 292 1.11 -8.59 9.09
N TRP A 293 0.46 -9.76 9.18
CA TRP A 293 0.42 -10.58 10.39
C TRP A 293 1.64 -11.51 10.55
N GLY A 294 2.64 -11.39 9.67
CA GLY A 294 3.93 -12.04 9.73
C GLY A 294 5.12 -11.07 9.76
N TRP A 295 4.93 -9.76 9.59
CA TRP A 295 6.02 -8.80 9.78
C TRP A 295 6.50 -8.76 11.23
N ASP A 296 7.79 -8.61 11.44
CA ASP A 296 8.41 -8.58 12.75
C ASP A 296 9.56 -7.58 12.72
N ASP A 297 9.72 -6.82 13.80
CA ASP A 297 10.93 -6.03 14.01
C ASP A 297 11.91 -6.93 14.75
N SER A 298 12.85 -7.48 13.99
CA SER A 298 13.61 -8.68 14.34
C SER A 298 14.42 -8.60 15.65
N ASN A 299 14.58 -7.40 16.21
CA ASN A 299 15.45 -7.13 17.34
C ASN A 299 14.75 -6.53 18.57
N ASP A 300 13.46 -6.18 18.49
CA ASP A 300 12.72 -5.53 19.56
C ASP A 300 11.36 -6.22 19.85
N GLY A 301 10.46 -5.50 20.50
CA GLY A 301 9.08 -5.91 20.63
C GLY A 301 8.15 -4.78 20.22
N PRO A 302 6.86 -5.06 19.94
CA PRO A 302 6.20 -6.34 20.12
C PRO A 302 6.39 -7.30 18.93
N GLY A 303 6.46 -8.60 19.23
CA GLY A 303 6.90 -9.60 18.26
C GLY A 303 5.95 -9.85 17.09
N ARG A 304 6.42 -10.73 16.19
CA ARG A 304 5.85 -11.08 14.90
C ARG A 304 4.33 -10.94 14.77
N GLY A 305 3.93 -10.09 13.83
CA GLY A 305 2.55 -9.82 13.43
C GLY A 305 1.83 -8.78 14.28
N ALA A 306 2.47 -8.24 15.33
CA ALA A 306 1.84 -7.25 16.22
C ALA A 306 1.43 -5.97 15.48
N LEU A 307 2.18 -5.56 14.44
CA LEU A 307 1.83 -4.40 13.62
C LEU A 307 0.41 -4.47 13.06
N ALA A 308 -0.06 -5.66 12.66
CA ALA A 308 -1.42 -5.86 12.17
C ALA A 308 -2.40 -6.35 13.24
N THR A 309 -1.97 -7.30 14.08
CA THR A 309 -2.86 -8.03 14.99
C THR A 309 -3.04 -7.37 16.36
N ASP A 310 -2.07 -6.57 16.79
CA ASP A 310 -2.11 -5.77 18.02
C ASP A 310 -1.54 -4.34 17.84
N PRO A 311 -2.09 -3.54 16.91
CA PRO A 311 -1.54 -2.23 16.59
C PRO A 311 -1.59 -1.25 17.77
N VAL A 312 -2.48 -1.43 18.74
CA VAL A 312 -2.48 -0.64 19.99
C VAL A 312 -1.24 -0.93 20.83
N GLY A 313 -0.91 -2.22 21.02
CA GLY A 313 0.28 -2.63 21.75
C GLY A 313 1.56 -2.11 21.10
N LEU A 314 1.67 -2.27 19.78
CA LEU A 314 2.79 -1.72 18.99
C LEU A 314 2.89 -0.19 19.13
N THR A 315 1.78 0.52 18.93
CA THR A 315 1.76 1.98 19.01
C THR A 315 2.16 2.50 20.40
N MET A 316 1.69 1.87 21.48
CA MET A 316 2.08 2.25 22.85
C MET A 316 3.53 1.88 23.18
N ASN A 317 4.11 0.89 22.50
CA ASN A 317 5.53 0.57 22.65
C ASN A 317 6.40 1.63 21.96
N TYR A 318 6.11 1.96 20.70
CA TYR A 318 6.92 2.87 19.90
C TYR A 318 6.75 4.33 20.30
N PHE A 319 5.55 4.75 20.71
CA PHE A 319 5.24 6.16 20.93
C PHE A 319 4.80 6.48 22.35
N ARG A 320 5.23 7.65 22.83
CA ARG A 320 4.67 8.31 24.00
C ARG A 320 3.49 9.15 23.55
N ILE A 321 2.31 8.77 24.04
CA ILE A 321 1.03 9.31 23.60
C ILE A 321 0.42 10.15 24.73
N PRO A 322 0.23 11.47 24.55
CA PRO A 322 -0.30 12.35 25.60
C PRO A 322 -1.81 12.16 25.84
N GLU A 323 -2.56 11.73 24.84
CA GLU A 323 -4.00 11.45 24.94
C GLU A 323 -4.32 10.04 25.48
N ALA A 324 -5.59 9.80 25.79
CA ALA A 324 -6.05 8.49 26.23
C ALA A 324 -6.09 7.48 25.05
N VAL A 325 -5.53 6.29 25.28
CA VAL A 325 -5.54 5.17 24.31
C VAL A 325 -6.42 4.04 24.83
N SER A 326 -7.40 3.63 24.03
CA SER A 326 -8.23 2.46 24.34
C SER A 326 -7.52 1.17 23.91
N GLY A 327 -7.24 0.28 24.86
CA GLY A 327 -6.77 -1.08 24.58
C GLY A 327 -7.85 -2.05 24.09
N ALA A 328 -9.13 -1.66 24.13
CA ALA A 328 -10.23 -2.49 23.68
C ALA A 328 -10.56 -2.22 22.21
N TYR A 329 -10.52 -3.28 21.40
CA TYR A 329 -10.91 -3.26 19.99
C TYR A 329 -12.43 -3.35 19.86
N SER A 330 -13.04 -2.39 19.16
CA SER A 330 -14.43 -2.49 18.71
C SER A 330 -14.54 -3.23 17.37
N TYR A 331 -13.45 -3.27 16.59
CA TYR A 331 -13.33 -4.07 15.38
C TYR A 331 -11.87 -4.50 15.18
N ASN A 332 -11.58 -5.80 15.25
CA ASN A 332 -10.29 -6.38 14.89
C ASN A 332 -10.50 -7.78 14.29
N PRO A 333 -10.65 -7.89 12.97
CA PRO A 333 -10.93 -9.15 12.27
C PRO A 333 -9.75 -10.14 12.22
N TYR A 334 -8.58 -9.76 12.72
CA TYR A 334 -7.47 -10.70 12.94
C TYR A 334 -7.69 -11.60 14.18
N ARG A 335 -8.69 -11.30 15.03
CA ARG A 335 -8.94 -11.96 16.32
C ARG A 335 -10.26 -12.72 16.37
#